data_AF-A0A0L6X0P4-F1
#
_entry.id   AF-A0A0L6X0P4-F1
#
_cell.length_a   1.000
_cell.length_b   1.000
_cell.length_c   1.000
_cell.angle_alpha   90.00
_cell.angle_beta   90.00
_cell.angle_gamma   90.00
#
_symmetry.space_group_name_H-M   'P 1'
#
loop_
_entity.id
_entity.type
_entity.pdbx_description
1 polymer ?
#
loop_
_entity_poly.entity_id
_entity_poly.type
_entity_poly.pdbx_seq_one_letter_code
_entity_poly.pdbx_strand_id
1 'polypeptide(L)' 'MILGFTWLHEHNPEIDWTKGEVKMSCCPRRCVTCAKEACIEWRAKVCECAAVHACLAVHLPYADLDLLSPPLSGISS' A
#
# COMPACT_ATOMS: atom_id res chain seq x y z
N MET A 1 -24.81 -1.34 15.44
CA MET A 1 -23.74 -2.34 15.67
C MET A 1 -22.88 -1.83 16.81
N ILE A 2 -22.59 -2.65 17.83
CA ILE A 2 -21.73 -2.29 18.97
C ILE A 2 -20.53 -3.23 18.96
N LEU A 3 -19.32 -2.68 19.10
CA LEU A 3 -18.09 -3.46 19.14
C LEU A 3 -17.86 -3.97 20.57
N GLY A 4 -17.53 -5.26 20.69
CA GLY A 4 -17.30 -5.90 21.98
C GLY A 4 -15.93 -5.57 22.57
N PHE A 5 -15.80 -5.74 23.89
CA PHE A 5 -14.54 -5.52 24.62
C PHE A 5 -13.36 -6.31 24.04
N THR A 6 -13.56 -7.60 23.72
CA THR A 6 -12.50 -8.43 23.15
C THR A 6 -11.94 -7.84 21.85
N TRP A 7 -12.83 -7.34 20.99
CA TRP A 7 -12.42 -6.69 19.75
C TRP A 7 -11.62 -5.42 20.02
N LEU A 8 -12.09 -4.58 20.95
CA LEU A 8 -11.41 -3.33 21.33
C LEU A 8 -10.04 -3.59 21.96
N HIS A 9 -9.93 -4.59 22.83
CA HIS A 9 -8.68 -4.98 23.44
C HIS A 9 -7.66 -5.47 22.40
N GLU A 10 -8.10 -6.24 21.41
CA GLU A 10 -7.21 -6.72 20.35
C GLU A 10 -6.76 -5.61 19.39
N HIS A 11 -7.65 -4.67 19.06
CA HIS A 11 -7.38 -3.64 18.05
C HIS A 11 -6.84 -2.33 18.63
N ASN A 12 -7.02 -2.14 19.95
CA ASN A 12 -6.60 -1.00 20.75
C ASN A 12 -6.51 0.32 19.95
N PRO A 13 -7.64 0.79 19.39
CA PRO A 13 -7.62 1.95 18.52
C PRO A 13 -7.25 3.21 19.30
N GLU A 14 -6.57 4.12 18.64
CA GLU A 14 -6.33 5.45 19.17
C GLU A 14 -7.59 6.29 19.01
N ILE A 15 -8.09 6.86 20.11
CA ILE A 15 -9.31 7.65 20.12
C ILE A 15 -8.96 9.10 20.46
N ASP A 16 -9.21 10.00 19.51
CA ASP A 16 -9.12 11.43 19.74
C ASP A 16 -10.52 11.97 20.06
N TRP A 17 -10.79 12.14 21.35
CA TRP A 17 -12.07 12.67 21.85
C TRP A 17 -12.31 14.14 21.50
N THR A 18 -11.25 14.90 21.19
CA THR A 18 -11.38 16.32 20.83
C THR A 18 -11.85 16.46 19.39
N LYS A 19 -11.34 15.62 18.49
CA LYS A 19 -11.72 15.60 17.07
C LYS A 19 -12.90 14.68 16.77
N GLY A 20 -13.24 13.77 17.69
CA GLY A 20 -14.21 12.72 17.44
C GLY A 20 -13.71 11.67 16.44
N GLU A 21 -12.39 11.43 16.41
CA GLU A 21 -11.74 10.50 15.47
C GLU A 21 -11.34 9.20 16.17
N VAL A 22 -11.40 8.09 15.43
CA VAL A 22 -10.91 6.78 15.84
C VAL A 22 -9.95 6.28 14.78
N LYS A 23 -8.72 5.94 15.19
CA LYS A 23 -7.68 5.43 14.30
C LYS A 23 -7.32 4.00 14.64
N MET A 24 -7.30 3.15 13.62
CA MET A 24 -6.95 1.73 13.72
C MET A 24 -5.43 1.53 13.68
N SER A 25 -4.70 2.16 14.61
CA SER A 25 -3.23 2.18 14.65
C SER A 25 -2.61 0.86 15.10
N CYS A 26 -3.32 0.07 15.91
CA CYS A 26 -2.85 -1.21 16.45
C CYS A 26 -3.70 -2.40 15.95
N CYS A 27 -3.88 -2.53 14.63
CA CYS A 27 -4.63 -3.66 14.09
C CYS A 27 -3.78 -4.96 14.07
N PRO A 28 -4.25 -6.08 14.64
CA PRO A 28 -3.55 -7.37 14.57
C PRO A 28 -3.36 -7.83 13.12
N ARG A 29 -2.22 -8.44 12.80
CA ARG A 29 -1.95 -9.01 11.45
C ARG A 29 -2.99 -10.04 10.99
N ARG A 30 -3.64 -10.73 11.94
CA ARG A 30 -4.70 -11.72 11.67
C ARG A 30 -6.06 -11.10 11.38
N CYS A 31 -6.22 -9.79 11.53
CA CYS A 31 -7.50 -9.12 11.28
C CYS A 31 -7.81 -9.13 9.79
N VAL A 32 -8.80 -9.92 9.40
CA VAL A 32 -9.19 -10.11 8.00
C VAL A 32 -9.75 -8.81 7.39
N THR A 33 -10.48 -8.02 8.17
CA THR A 33 -11.09 -6.77 7.68
C THR A 33 -10.01 -5.74 7.34
N CYS A 34 -9.12 -5.41 8.30
CA CYS A 34 -8.00 -4.50 8.06
C CYS A 34 -7.12 -4.98 6.89
N ALA A 35 -6.84 -6.28 6.80
CA ALA A 35 -6.03 -6.85 5.73
C ALA A 35 -6.68 -6.70 4.35
N LYS A 36 -8.01 -6.86 4.25
CA LYS A 36 -8.74 -6.65 3.00
C LYS A 36 -8.71 -5.19 2.58
N GLU A 37 -8.96 -4.27 3.51
CA GLU A 37 -8.92 -2.82 3.22
C GLU A 37 -7.53 -2.38 2.75
N ALA A 38 -6.48 -2.81 3.44
CA ALA A 38 -5.11 -2.54 3.02
C ALA A 38 -4.79 -3.13 1.64
N CYS A 39 -5.31 -4.32 1.32
CA CYS A 39 -5.15 -4.92 0.00
C CYS A 39 -5.87 -4.12 -1.10
N ILE A 40 -7.08 -3.62 -0.82
CA ILE A 40 -7.84 -2.77 -1.75
C ILE A 40 -7.07 -1.47 -2.01
N GLU A 41 -6.60 -0.80 -0.95
CA GLU A 41 -5.82 0.43 -1.07
C GLU A 41 -4.52 0.20 -1.86
N TRP A 42 -3.78 -0.86 -1.52
CA TRP A 42 -2.55 -1.20 -2.24
C TRP A 42 -2.82 -1.53 -3.72
N ARG A 43 -3.88 -2.29 -4.02
CA ARG A 43 -4.29 -2.56 -5.41
C ARG A 43 -4.63 -1.27 -6.16
N ALA A 44 -5.32 -0.32 -5.53
CA ALA A 44 -5.63 0.96 -6.15
C ALA A 44 -4.34 1.71 -6.53
N LYS A 45 -3.39 1.81 -5.61
CA LYS A 45 -2.07 2.43 -5.86
C LYS A 45 -1.30 1.72 -6.98
N VAL A 46 -1.27 0.39 -6.98
CA VAL A 46 -0.61 -0.40 -8.02
C VAL A 46 -1.27 -0.19 -9.38
N CYS A 47 -2.60 -0.17 -9.44
CA CYS A 47 -3.34 0.11 -10.67
C CYS A 47 -3.08 1.53 -11.19
N GLU A 48 -3.01 2.53 -10.31
CA GLU A 48 -2.65 3.90 -10.67
C GLU A 48 -1.24 3.98 -11.25
N CYS A 49 -0.24 3.40 -10.58
CA CYS A 49 1.13 3.32 -11.11
C CYS A 49 1.17 2.60 -12.46
N ALA A 50 0.47 1.47 -12.59
CA ALA A 50 0.40 0.71 -13.84
C ALA A 50 -0.24 1.52 -14.98
N ALA A 51 -1.30 2.29 -14.69
CA ALA A 51 -1.96 3.15 -15.68
C ALA A 51 -1.04 4.28 -16.16
N VAL A 52 -0.31 4.92 -15.24
CA VAL A 52 0.69 5.95 -15.56
C VAL A 52 1.80 5.35 -16.44
N HIS A 53 2.33 4.19 -16.06
CA HIS A 53 3.38 3.52 -16.82
C HIS A 53 2.89 3.09 -18.21
N ALA A 54 1.67 2.59 -18.32
CA ALA A 54 1.07 2.24 -19.61
C ALA A 54 0.90 3.46 -20.52
N CYS A 55 0.44 4.59 -19.97
CA CYS A 55 0.34 5.86 -20.70
C CYS A 55 1.71 6.33 -21.18
N LEU A 56 2.71 6.34 -20.31
CA LEU A 56 4.08 6.73 -20.64
C LEU A 56 4.72 5.79 -21.67
N ALA A 57 4.47 4.47 -21.58
CA ALA A 57 4.96 3.51 -22.57
C ALA A 57 4.30 3.69 -23.95
N VAL A 58 3.04 4.12 -24.00
CA VAL A 58 2.34 4.47 -25.25
C VAL A 58 2.82 5.83 -25.79
N HIS A 59 3.23 6.76 -24.91
CA HIS A 59 3.71 8.10 -25.26
C HIS A 59 5.23 8.25 -25.36
N LEU A 60 6.02 7.20 -25.14
CA LEU A 60 7.47 7.25 -25.31
C LEU A 60 7.78 7.19 -26.82
N PRO A 61 8.19 8.29 -27.49
CA PRO A 61 8.96 8.11 -28.71
C PRO A 61 10.17 7.26 -28.34
N TYR A 62 10.50 6.31 -29.22
CA TYR A 62 11.48 5.22 -29.13
C TYR A 62 12.90 5.54 -28.58
N ALA A 63 13.18 6.77 -28.13
CA ALA A 63 14.52 7.29 -27.92
C ALA A 63 15.12 7.15 -26.50
N ASP A 64 14.50 6.45 -25.54
CA ASP A 64 15.06 6.40 -24.17
C ASP A 64 14.93 5.03 -23.46
N LEU A 65 15.16 3.94 -24.18
CA LEU A 65 15.31 2.60 -23.56
C LEU A 65 16.73 2.29 -23.07
N ASP A 66 17.70 3.19 -23.23
CA ASP A 66 19.10 2.92 -22.86
C ASP A 66 19.46 3.22 -21.39
N LEU A 67 18.57 3.86 -20.61
CA LEU A 67 18.85 4.22 -19.22
C LEU A 67 18.35 3.22 -18.16
N LEU A 68 17.66 2.14 -18.55
CA LEU A 68 17.15 1.13 -17.60
C LEU A 68 17.97 -0.17 -17.58
N SER A 69 19.20 -0.18 -18.08
CA SER A 69 20.10 -1.30 -17.83
C SER A 69 20.76 -1.15 -16.45
N PRO A 70 20.64 -2.13 -15.54
CA PRO A 70 21.38 -2.11 -14.29
C PRO A 70 22.90 -2.19 -14.58
N PRO A 71 23.77 -1.61 -13.75
CA PRO A 71 25.20 -1.77 -13.93
C PRO A 71 25.55 -3.25 -13.76
N LEU A 72 26.15 -3.83 -14.80
CA LEU A 72 26.82 -5.13 -14.73
C LEU A 72 27.96 -5.01 -13.72
N SER A 73 27.67 -5.35 -12.47
CA SER A 73 28.70 -5.54 -11.45
C SER A 73 29.34 -6.90 -11.68
N GLY A 74 30.49 -6.81 -12.36
CA GLY A 74 31.65 -7.70 -12.35
C GLY A 74 31.50 -9.07 -11.70
N ILE A 75 31.59 -10.08 -12.56
CA ILE A 75 32.09 -11.41 -12.21
C ILE A 75 33.61 -11.27 -12.05
N SER A 76 34.18 -11.58 -10.88
CA SER A 76 35.53 -12.15 -10.84
C SER A 76 35.65 -13.11 -9.66
N SER A 77 36.20 -14.28 -9.98
CA SER A 77 36.57 -15.41 -9.14
C SER A 77 37.48 -15.08 -7.97
#